data_AF-A0A0S8H8G6-F1
#
_entry.id   AF-A0A0S8H8G6-F1
#
_cell.length_a   1.000
_cell.length_b   1.000
_cell.length_c   1.000
_cell.angle_alpha   90.00
_cell.angle_beta   90.00
_cell.angle_gamma   90.00
#
_symmetry.space_group_name_H-M   'P 1'
#
loop_
_entity.id
_entity.type
_entity.pdbx_description
1 polymer ?
#
loop_
_entity_poly.entity_id
_entity_poly.type
_entity_poly.pdbx_seq_one_letter_code
_entity_poly.pdbx_strand_id
1 'polypeptide(L)' 'DIEDLRGWSKILKFSRCGLGQTAANPILTSLQNFRYLYEEVVRKDREYETGFSLSEAVRESCEATGRQPLH' A
#
# COMPACT_ATOMS: atom_id res chain seq x y z
N ASP A 1 -0.54 -6.50 5.48
CA ASP A 1 0.60 -5.64 5.09
C ASP A 1 1.94 -6.37 4.84
N ILE A 2 2.70 -6.77 5.89
CA ILE A 2 4.06 -7.32 5.69
C ILE A 2 4.05 -8.58 4.81
N GLU A 3 3.10 -9.50 5.05
CA GLU A 3 3.00 -10.72 4.25
C GLU A 3 2.48 -10.44 2.83
N ASP A 4 1.69 -9.38 2.62
CA ASP A 4 1.26 -8.94 1.29
C ASP A 4 2.44 -8.42 0.47
N LEU A 5 3.32 -7.62 1.07
CA LEU A 5 4.58 -7.21 0.44
C LEU A 5 5.41 -8.42 -0.01
N ARG A 6 5.48 -9.46 0.83
CA ARG A 6 6.14 -10.73 0.47
C ARG A 6 5.40 -11.46 -0.64
N GLY A 7 4.07 -11.45 -0.64
CA GLY A 7 3.24 -12.01 -1.71
C GLY A 7 3.49 -11.34 -3.06
N TRP A 8 3.35 -10.02 -3.12
CA TRP A 8 3.49 -9.22 -4.34
C TRP A 8 4.90 -9.29 -4.94
N SER A 9 5.93 -9.39 -4.10
CA SER A 9 7.32 -9.56 -4.56
C SER A 9 7.51 -10.74 -5.53
N LYS A 10 6.70 -11.79 -5.40
CA LYS A 10 6.76 -12.98 -6.27
C LYS A 10 6.34 -12.64 -7.70
N ILE A 11 5.39 -11.72 -7.86
CA ILE A 11 4.85 -11.33 -9.17
C ILE A 11 5.88 -10.50 -9.94
N LEU A 12 6.66 -9.68 -9.25
CA LEU A 12 7.66 -8.79 -9.86
C LEU A 12 8.74 -9.55 -10.65
N LYS A 13 9.01 -10.82 -10.30
CA LYS A 13 9.92 -11.72 -11.02
C LYS A 13 9.51 -11.99 -12.47
N PHE A 14 8.24 -11.81 -12.82
CA PHE A 14 7.72 -12.00 -14.18
C PHE A 14 7.72 -10.71 -15.02
N SER A 15 8.31 -9.63 -14.51
CA SER A 15 8.45 -8.38 -15.26
C SER A 15 9.30 -8.56 -16.52
N ARG A 16 8.98 -7.79 -17.57
CA ARG A 16 9.61 -7.89 -18.90
C ARG A 16 11.08 -7.43 -18.94
N CYS A 17 11.54 -6.69 -17.94
CA CYS A 17 12.90 -6.16 -17.88
C CYS A 17 13.55 -6.45 -16.52
N GLY A 18 14.89 -6.41 -16.49
CA GLY A 18 15.68 -6.66 -15.27
C GLY A 18 15.38 -5.69 -14.13
N LEU A 19 15.00 -4.45 -14.44
CA LEU A 19 14.59 -3.47 -13.42
C LEU A 19 13.35 -3.96 -12.66
N GLY A 20 12.30 -4.39 -13.37
CA GLY A 20 11.09 -4.90 -12.73
C GLY A 20 11.35 -6.19 -11.95
N GLN A 21 12.20 -7.07 -12.47
CA GLN A 21 12.58 -8.32 -11.80
C GLN A 21 13.33 -8.09 -10.48
N THR A 22 14.13 -7.03 -10.41
CA THR A 22 14.97 -6.70 -9.24
C THR A 22 14.36 -5.67 -8.30
N ALA A 23 13.24 -5.02 -8.69
CA ALA A 23 12.58 -3.99 -7.89
C ALA A 23 12.16 -4.46 -6.49
N ALA A 24 11.89 -5.76 -6.32
CA ALA A 24 11.53 -6.34 -5.02
C ALA A 24 12.72 -6.52 -4.07
N ASN A 25 13.96 -6.52 -4.58
CA ASN A 25 15.14 -6.90 -3.80
C ASN A 25 15.32 -6.02 -2.56
N PRO A 26 15.24 -4.68 -2.63
CA PRO A 26 15.40 -3.84 -1.45
C PRO A 26 14.35 -4.11 -0.38
N ILE A 27 13.09 -4.37 -0.77
CA ILE A 27 11.99 -4.65 0.15
C ILE A 27 12.21 -6.01 0.84
N LEU A 28 12.60 -7.04 0.08
CA LEU A 28 12.83 -8.37 0.64
C LEU A 28 14.04 -8.41 1.57
N THR A 29 15.14 -7.76 1.19
CA THR A 29 16.34 -7.73 2.02
C THR A 29 16.15 -6.85 3.25
N SER A 30 15.45 -5.72 3.16
CA SER A 30 15.14 -4.91 4.34
C SER A 30 14.18 -5.63 5.29
N LEU A 31 13.14 -6.30 4.79
CA LEU A 31 12.24 -7.12 5.61
C LEU A 31 12.98 -8.28 6.29
N GLN A 32 13.95 -8.90 5.62
CA GLN A 32 14.74 -9.98 6.19
C GLN A 32 15.63 -9.50 7.35
N ASN A 33 16.27 -8.34 7.20
CA ASN A 33 17.28 -7.85 8.15
C ASN A 33 16.71 -6.93 9.24
N PHE A 34 15.60 -6.24 8.95
CA PHE A 34 15.05 -5.16 9.77
C PHE A 34 13.54 -5.30 10.01
N ARG A 35 13.02 -6.53 10.07
CA ARG A 35 11.58 -6.80 10.26
C ARG A 35 10.97 -6.02 11.42
N TYR A 36 11.69 -5.90 12.53
CA TYR A 36 11.23 -5.20 13.72
C TYR A 36 10.84 -3.73 13.43
N LEU A 37 11.59 -3.03 12.57
CA LEU A 37 11.26 -1.65 12.18
C LEU A 37 9.93 -1.56 11.42
N TYR A 38 9.59 -2.57 10.62
CA TYR A 38 8.28 -2.64 9.95
C TYR A 38 7.18 -2.92 10.98
N GLU A 39 7.41 -3.85 11.91
CA GLU A 39 6.44 -4.21 12.94
C GLU A 39 6.17 -3.10 13.96
N GLU A 40 7.07 -2.13 14.10
CA GLU A 40 6.88 -0.92 14.91
C GLU A 40 5.94 0.11 14.26
N VAL A 41 5.95 0.22 12.93
CA VAL A 41 5.17 1.23 12.20
C VAL A 41 3.85 0.69 11.64
N VAL A 42 3.73 -0.63 11.47
CA VAL A 42 2.48 -1.28 11.05
C VAL A 42 1.46 -1.20 12.19
N ARG A 43 0.27 -0.67 11.87
CA ARG A 43 -0.87 -0.65 12.79
C ARG A 43 -1.36 -2.09 13.02
N LYS A 44 -1.52 -2.46 14.28
CA LYS A 44 -1.95 -3.81 14.70
C LYS A 44 -3.38 -3.84 15.23
N ASP A 45 -3.95 -2.67 15.49
CA ASP A 45 -5.27 -2.46 16.06
C ASP A 45 -6.39 -2.36 15.00
N ARG A 46 -6.02 -2.32 13.71
CA ARG A 46 -6.94 -2.19 12.59
C ARG A 46 -6.51 -3.11 11.45
N GLU A 47 -7.47 -3.81 10.86
CA GLU A 47 -7.23 -4.67 9.71
C GLU A 47 -7.09 -3.88 8.40
N TYR A 48 -7.71 -2.70 8.34
CA TYR A 48 -7.67 -1.81 7.19
C TYR A 48 -7.58 -0.35 7.65
N GLU A 49 -6.61 0.38 7.12
CA GLU A 49 -6.49 1.82 7.33
C GLU A 49 -6.79 2.53 6.00
N THR A 50 -7.83 3.37 6.00
CA THR A 50 -8.09 4.26 4.87
C THR A 50 -7.13 5.45 4.96
N GLY A 51 -5.91 5.31 4.41
CA GLY A 51 -5.02 6.45 4.14
C GLY A 51 -5.58 7.43 3.10
N PHE A 52 -6.78 7.15 2.60
CA PHE A 52 -7.52 7.87 1.58
C PHE A 52 -8.89 8.24 2.15
N SER A 53 -9.18 9.53 2.22
CA SER A 53 -10.52 10.01 2.58
C SER A 53 -11.39 10.08 1.33
N LEU A 54 -12.34 9.16 1.21
CA LEU A 54 -13.28 9.14 0.09
C LEU A 54 -14.12 10.42 0.05
N SER A 55 -14.55 10.91 1.22
CA SER A 55 -15.37 12.12 1.33
C SER A 55 -14.62 13.36 0.85
N GLU A 56 -13.32 13.48 1.17
CA GLU A 56 -12.48 14.56 0.64
C GLU A 56 -12.27 14.42 -0.86
N ALA A 57 -12.00 13.21 -1.35
CA ALA A 57 -11.71 12.95 -2.76
C ALA A 57 -12.87 13.28 -3.70
N VAL A 58 -14.12 13.15 -3.23
CA VAL A 58 -15.32 13.43 -4.05
C VAL A 58 -15.90 14.84 -3.84
N ARG A 59 -15.34 15.64 -2.92
CA ARG A 59 -15.91 16.93 -2.49
C ARG A 59 -16.23 17.86 -3.67
N GLU A 60 -15.27 18.09 -4.55
CA GLU A 60 -15.44 19.02 -5.68
C GLU A 60 -16.52 18.55 -6.67
N SER A 61 -16.57 17.23 -6.94
CA SER A 61 -17.61 16.65 -7.81
C SER A 61 -18.99 16.74 -7.17
N CYS A 62 -19.07 16.52 -5.86
CA CYS A 62 -20.30 16.66 -5.08
C CYS A 62 -20.82 18.10 -5.08
N GLU A 63 -19.94 19.10 -4.89
CA GLU A 63 -20.28 20.52 -4.97
C GLU A 63 -20.80 20.91 -6.36
N ALA A 64 -20.14 20.48 -7.43
CA ALA A 64 -20.54 20.77 -8.80
C ALA A 64 -21.90 20.16 -9.19
N THR A 65 -22.29 19.06 -8.54
CA THR A 65 -23.52 18.31 -8.86
C THR A 65 -24.62 18.46 -7.82
N GLY A 66 -24.40 19.26 -6.77
CA GLY A 66 -25.36 19.45 -5.67
C GLY A 66 -25.58 18.19 -4.82
N ARG A 67 -24.60 17.28 -4.76
CA ARG A 67 -24.64 16.03 -3.97
C ARG A 67 -23.87 16.21 -2.67
N GLN A 68 -24.21 15.42 -1.65
CA GLN A 68 -23.41 15.34 -0.41
C GLN A 68 -22.49 14.11 -0.45
N PRO A 69 -21.21 14.23 -0.03
CA PRO A 69 -20.33 13.08 0.14
C PRO A 69 -20.90 12.09 1.16
N LEU A 70 -20.80 10.79 0.88
CA LEU A 70 -21.17 9.75 1.84
C LEU A 70 -20.13 9.71 2.98
N HIS A 71 -20.62 9.64 4.22
CA HIS A 71 -19.83 9.47 5.44
C HIS A 71 -19.34 8.03 5.61
#